data_AF-A0A7J5BUU4-F1
#
_entry.id   AF-A0A7J5BUU4-F1
#
_cell.length_a   1.000
_cell.length_b   1.000
_cell.length_c   1.000
_cell.angle_alpha   90.00
_cell.angle_beta   90.00
_cell.angle_gamma   90.00
#
_symmetry.space_group_name_H-M   'P 1'
#
loop_
_entity.id
_entity.type
_entity.pdbx_description
1 polymer ?
#
loop_
_entity_poly.entity_id
_entity_poly.type
_entity_poly.pdbx_seq_one_letter_code
_entity_poly.pdbx_strand_id
1 'polypeptide(L)'
;MITKQASGKYRVRIYAGGVEVTSKMFSRKQDATRWEQDQHLALRDGEFSKRVGKTLPFREIASKFLDTKNGVMNGQSLDTIRYAVTTYLPERISKLPAGKITPQMLERWYDEMLSAGYERSTVVRIRT
;
A
#
# COMPACT_ATOMS: atom_id res chain seq x y z
N MET A 1 -10.44 -1.71 17.04
CA MET A 1 -11.57 -2.32 17.77
C MET A 1 -11.09 -3.55 18.55
N ILE A 2 -11.32 -3.59 19.87
CA ILE A 2 -10.99 -4.73 20.73
C ILE A 2 -12.28 -5.47 21.13
N THR A 3 -12.31 -6.80 20.94
CA THR A 3 -13.42 -7.67 21.35
C THR A 3 -12.93 -8.82 22.21
N LYS A 4 -13.61 -9.07 23.34
CA LYS A 4 -13.35 -10.26 24.17
C LYS A 4 -14.04 -11.47 23.55
N GLN A 5 -13.30 -12.55 23.36
CA GLN A 5 -13.80 -13.81 22.80
C GLN A 5 -14.31 -14.72 23.93
N ALA A 6 -15.17 -15.68 23.60
CA ALA A 6 -15.67 -16.70 24.54
C ALA A 6 -14.52 -17.48 25.22
N SER A 7 -13.37 -17.60 24.55
CA SER A 7 -12.14 -18.21 25.08
C SER A 7 -11.39 -17.35 26.11
N GLY A 8 -11.93 -16.19 26.50
CA GLY A 8 -11.28 -15.24 27.42
C GLY A 8 -10.16 -14.40 26.79
N LYS A 9 -9.74 -14.71 25.56
CA LYS A 9 -8.75 -13.95 24.79
C LYS A 9 -9.35 -12.67 24.21
N TYR A 10 -8.52 -11.66 24.02
CA TYR A 10 -8.86 -10.38 23.41
C TYR A 10 -8.43 -10.37 21.95
N ARG A 11 -9.37 -10.19 21.02
CA ARG A 11 -9.08 -9.99 19.60
C ARG A 11 -9.08 -8.50 19.30
N VAL A 12 -8.00 -8.02 18.71
CA VAL A 12 -7.91 -6.66 18.19
C VAL A 12 -8.03 -6.73 16.66
N ARG A 13 -8.89 -5.89 16.11
CA ARG A 13 -9.04 -5.66 14.66
C ARG A 13 -8.78 -4.20 14.37
N ILE A 14 -7.90 -3.94 13.41
CA ILE A 14 -7.57 -2.59 12.94
C ILE A 14 -8.16 -2.42 11.55
N TYR A 15 -8.81 -1.29 11.33
CA TYR A 15 -9.43 -0.93 10.07
C TYR A 15 -8.79 0.36 9.55
N ALA A 16 -8.59 0.43 8.22
CA ALA A 16 -8.20 1.65 7.53
C ALA A 16 -8.97 1.73 6.21
N GLY A 17 -9.54 2.89 5.90
CA GLY A 17 -10.37 3.06 4.70
C GLY A 17 -11.56 2.08 4.61
N GLY A 18 -12.16 1.71 5.75
CA GLY A 18 -13.29 0.78 5.81
C GLY A 18 -12.94 -0.72 5.67
N VAL A 19 -11.66 -1.07 5.47
CA VAL A 19 -11.23 -2.47 5.30
C VAL A 19 -10.42 -2.94 6.51
N GLU A 20 -10.60 -4.19 6.94
CA GLU A 20 -9.75 -4.80 7.98
C GLU A 20 -8.32 -4.93 7.44
N VAL A 21 -7.39 -4.28 8.14
CA VAL A 21 -5.98 -4.21 7.73
C VAL A 21 -5.08 -5.16 8.52
N THR A 22 -5.40 -5.44 9.78
CA THR A 22 -4.75 -6.48 10.56
C THR A 22 -5.62 -6.92 11.71
N SER A 23 -5.40 -8.14 12.18
CA SER A 23 -5.94 -8.61 13.44
C SER A 23 -4.96 -9.48 14.20
N LYS A 24 -5.05 -9.43 15.54
CA LYS A 24 -4.22 -10.21 16.44
C LYS A 24 -4.99 -10.54 17.72
N MET A 25 -4.66 -11.68 18.31
CA MET A 25 -5.24 -12.13 19.57
C MET A 25 -4.22 -12.01 20.71
N PHE A 26 -4.71 -11.66 21.89
CA PHE A 26 -3.94 -11.47 23.11
C PHE A 26 -4.62 -12.18 24.27
N SER A 27 -3.83 -12.62 25.26
CA SER A 27 -4.34 -13.18 26.51
C SER A 27 -4.77 -12.08 27.48
N ARG A 28 -4.10 -10.92 27.46
CA ARG A 28 -4.37 -9.78 28.36
C ARG A 28 -4.95 -8.59 27.60
N LYS A 29 -5.88 -7.88 28.25
CA LYS A 29 -6.50 -6.67 27.69
C LYS A 29 -5.49 -5.54 27.49
N GLN A 30 -4.55 -5.39 28.41
CA GLN A 30 -3.53 -4.33 28.37
C GLN A 30 -2.63 -4.46 27.13
N ASP A 31 -2.19 -5.70 26.82
CA ASP A 31 -1.38 -5.97 25.62
C ASP A 31 -2.16 -5.68 24.33
N ALA A 32 -3.45 -6.01 24.33
CA ALA A 32 -4.35 -5.71 23.22
C ALA A 32 -4.48 -4.20 22.98
N THR A 33 -4.66 -3.41 24.04
CA THR A 33 -4.76 -1.95 23.95
C THR A 33 -3.45 -1.30 23.50
N ARG A 34 -2.31 -1.73 24.06
CA ARG A 34 -1.00 -1.20 23.66
C ARG A 34 -0.72 -1.47 22.17
N TRP A 35 -0.98 -2.70 21.72
CA TRP A 35 -0.79 -3.05 20.32
C TRP A 35 -1.74 -2.28 19.39
N GLU A 36 -3.00 -2.06 19.80
CA GLU A 36 -3.94 -1.24 19.04
C GLU A 36 -3.41 0.19 18.84
N GLN A 37 -2.90 0.82 19.91
CA GLN A 37 -2.30 2.15 19.85
C GLN A 37 -1.07 2.18 18.93
N ASP A 38 -0.18 1.20 19.04
CA ASP A 38 1.00 1.08 18.17
C ASP A 38 0.60 0.96 16.69
N GLN A 39 -0.46 0.20 16.38
CA GLN A 39 -0.94 0.07 15.00
C GLN A 39 -1.62 1.35 14.49
N HIS A 40 -2.34 2.08 15.35
CA HIS A 40 -2.92 3.37 14.97
C HIS A 40 -1.86 4.45 14.74
N LEU A 41 -0.79 4.45 15.53
CA LEU A 41 0.37 5.32 15.31
C LEU A 41 1.07 4.95 13.98
N ALA A 42 1.32 3.66 13.73
CA ALA A 42 1.87 3.20 12.46
C ALA A 42 0.97 3.53 11.26
N LEU A 43 -0.36 3.53 11.42
CA LEU A 43 -1.30 3.97 10.37
C LEU A 43 -1.20 5.47 10.10
N ARG A 44 -1.09 6.28 11.16
CA ARG A 44 -0.95 7.73 11.05
C ARG A 44 0.36 8.11 10.37
N ASP A 45 1.43 7.43 10.74
CA ASP A 45 2.78 7.72 10.27
C ASP A 45 3.09 7.01 8.93
N GLY A 46 2.11 6.29 8.36
CA GLY A 46 2.20 5.63 7.06
C GLY A 46 3.02 4.33 7.05
N GLU A 47 3.54 3.86 8.19
CA GLU A 47 4.34 2.64 8.30
C GLU A 47 3.53 1.34 8.34
N PHE A 48 2.20 1.45 8.31
CA PHE A 48 1.32 0.30 8.42
C PHE A 48 1.30 -0.55 7.14
N SER A 49 1.91 -1.73 7.20
CA SER A 49 1.86 -2.74 6.13
C SER A 49 0.94 -3.91 6.51
N LYS A 50 -0.10 -4.20 5.72
CA LYS A 50 -0.74 -5.54 5.71
C LYS A 50 0.36 -6.61 5.56
N ARG A 51 0.30 -7.73 6.28
CA ARG A 51 1.29 -8.83 6.18
C ARG A 51 1.54 -9.29 4.73
N VAL A 52 0.53 -9.20 3.88
CA VAL A 52 0.61 -9.56 2.45
C VAL A 52 1.49 -8.59 1.64
N GLY A 53 1.58 -7.32 2.05
CA GLY A 53 2.42 -6.30 1.41
C GLY A 53 3.84 -6.17 2.01
N LYS A 54 4.19 -7.00 3.01
CA LYS A 54 5.50 -6.91 3.68
C LYS A 54 6.66 -7.50 2.87
N THR A 55 6.39 -8.38 1.93
CA THR A 55 7.47 -9.18 1.31
C THR A 55 7.62 -8.95 -0.18
N LEU A 56 6.54 -8.65 -0.90
CA LEU A 56 6.58 -8.49 -2.35
C LEU A 56 6.99 -7.07 -2.73
N PRO A 57 8.10 -6.90 -3.48
CA PRO A 57 8.47 -5.62 -4.07
C PRO A 57 7.33 -5.08 -4.95
N PHE A 58 7.13 -3.77 -4.94
CA PHE A 58 6.08 -3.12 -5.71
C PHE A 58 6.15 -3.45 -7.21
N ARG A 59 7.36 -3.60 -7.76
CA ARG A 59 7.54 -4.03 -9.16
C ARG A 59 6.86 -5.37 -9.47
N GLU A 60 6.86 -6.32 -8.54
CA GLU A 60 6.26 -7.64 -8.74
C GLU A 60 4.75 -7.57 -8.66
N ILE A 61 4.22 -6.69 -7.80
CA ILE A 61 2.80 -6.41 -7.72
C ILE A 61 2.32 -5.72 -9.00
N ALA A 62 3.07 -4.75 -9.50
CA ALA A 62 2.75 -4.05 -10.73
C ALA A 62 2.77 -5.00 -11.94
N SER A 63 3.76 -5.91 -12.02
CA SER A 63 3.78 -6.95 -13.05
C SER A 63 2.55 -7.86 -12.97
N LYS A 64 2.24 -8.40 -11.79
CA LYS A 64 1.05 -9.25 -11.60
C LYS A 64 -0.24 -8.52 -11.95
N PHE A 65 -0.35 -7.24 -11.61
CA PHE A 65 -1.49 -6.42 -11.99
C PHE A 65 -1.62 -6.31 -13.51
N LEU A 66 -0.54 -6.00 -14.22
CA LEU A 66 -0.54 -5.94 -15.68
C LEU A 66 -0.95 -7.29 -16.30
N ASP A 67 -0.46 -8.40 -15.74
CA ASP A 67 -0.81 -9.75 -16.20
C ASP A 67 -2.30 -10.04 -16.01
N THR A 68 -2.89 -9.63 -14.88
CA THR A 68 -4.35 -9.77 -14.66
C THR A 68 -5.22 -8.90 -15.57
N LYS A 69 -4.66 -7.84 -16.14
CA LYS A 69 -5.37 -6.94 -17.06
C LYS A 69 -5.20 -7.33 -18.53
N ASN A 70 -4.26 -8.24 -18.82
CA ASN A 70 -4.08 -8.78 -20.14
C ASN A 70 -5.34 -9.54 -20.61
N GLY A 71 -5.88 -9.17 -21.77
CA GLY A 71 -7.14 -9.71 -22.30
C GLY A 71 -8.43 -9.15 -21.69
N VAL A 72 -8.35 -8.33 -20.63
CA VAL A 72 -9.52 -7.66 -20.00
C VAL A 72 -9.58 -6.18 -20.37
N MET A 73 -8.41 -5.53 -20.51
CA MET A 73 -8.29 -4.14 -20.90
C MET A 73 -7.92 -4.02 -22.38
N ASN A 74 -8.28 -2.91 -23.02
CA ASN A 74 -7.78 -2.55 -24.34
C ASN A 74 -6.23 -2.61 -24.35
N GLY A 75 -5.65 -3.32 -25.32
CA GLY A 75 -4.20 -3.51 -25.45
C GLY A 75 -3.42 -2.20 -25.47
N GLN A 76 -3.92 -1.16 -26.15
CA GLN A 76 -3.23 0.14 -26.21
C GLN A 76 -3.16 0.83 -24.83
N SER A 77 -4.24 0.72 -24.04
CA SER A 77 -4.26 1.23 -22.67
C SER A 77 -3.33 0.43 -21.76
N LEU A 78 -3.30 -0.90 -21.93
CA LEU A 78 -2.41 -1.77 -21.17
C LEU A 78 -0.93 -1.48 -21.47
N ASP A 79 -0.58 -1.26 -22.73
CA ASP A 79 0.77 -0.91 -23.16
C ASP A 79 1.19 0.47 -22.62
N THR A 80 0.26 1.43 -22.59
CA THR A 80 0.50 2.74 -21.98
C THR A 80 0.82 2.62 -20.50
N ILE A 81 0.06 1.81 -19.75
CA ILE A 81 0.29 1.59 -18.33
C ILE A 81 1.61 0.84 -18.12
N ARG A 82 1.89 -0.19 -18.93
CA ARG A 82 3.15 -0.94 -18.91
C ARG A 82 4.33 0.00 -19.11
N TYR A 83 4.30 0.84 -20.14
CA TYR A 83 5.31 1.84 -20.41
C TYR A 83 5.50 2.81 -19.25
N ALA A 84 4.41 3.27 -18.62
CA ALA A 84 4.49 4.19 -17.50
C ALA A 84 5.16 3.53 -16.28
N VAL A 85 4.81 2.29 -15.96
CA VAL A 85 5.39 1.51 -14.86
C VAL A 85 6.88 1.23 -15.11
N THR A 86 7.30 0.96 -16.34
CA THR A 86 8.72 0.69 -16.64
C THR A 86 9.58 1.95 -16.73
N THR A 87 9.01 3.06 -17.21
CA THR A 87 9.76 4.28 -17.54
C THR A 87 9.83 5.25 -16.39
N TYR A 88 8.71 5.47 -15.69
CA TYR A 88 8.59 6.54 -14.71
C TYR A 88 8.75 6.08 -13.27
N LEU A 89 8.55 4.78 -13.00
CA LEU A 89 8.62 4.25 -11.64
C LEU A 89 10.08 4.26 -11.14
N PRO A 90 10.42 5.04 -10.10
CA PRO A 90 11.79 5.14 -9.63
C PRO A 90 12.21 3.84 -8.93
N GLU A 91 13.48 3.45 -9.07
CA GLU A 91 14.01 2.24 -8.45
C GLU A 91 13.77 2.16 -6.95
N ARG A 92 13.84 3.31 -6.25
CA ARG A 92 13.63 3.40 -4.81
C ARG A 92 12.21 3.00 -4.39
N ILE A 93 11.21 3.16 -5.25
CA ILE A 93 9.83 2.71 -4.98
C ILE A 93 9.64 1.28 -5.50
N SER A 94 10.21 0.96 -6.67
CA SER A 94 10.03 -0.35 -7.31
C SER A 94 10.55 -1.53 -6.48
N LYS A 95 11.66 -1.32 -5.76
CA LYS A 95 12.31 -2.32 -4.90
C LYS A 95 11.68 -2.41 -3.50
N LEU A 96 10.88 -1.42 -3.10
CA LEU A 96 10.26 -1.42 -1.78
C LEU A 96 9.09 -2.40 -1.73
N PRO A 97 8.92 -3.12 -0.60
CA PRO A 97 7.67 -3.83 -0.35
C PRO A 97 6.50 -2.86 -0.43
N ALA A 98 5.40 -3.24 -1.07
CA ALA A 98 4.28 -2.33 -1.27
C ALA A 98 3.69 -1.80 0.05
N GLY A 99 3.77 -2.57 1.13
CA GLY A 99 3.35 -2.12 2.45
C GLY A 99 4.27 -1.08 3.11
N LYS A 100 5.44 -0.80 2.53
CA LYS A 100 6.37 0.25 2.96
C LYS A 100 6.25 1.53 2.12
N ILE A 101 5.44 1.50 1.07
CA ILE A 101 5.17 2.70 0.24
C ILE A 101 4.11 3.53 0.97
N THR A 102 4.49 4.73 1.39
CA THR A 102 3.59 5.67 2.05
C THR A 102 3.01 6.66 1.04
N PRO A 103 1.85 7.28 1.34
CA PRO A 103 1.31 8.36 0.50
C PRO A 103 2.31 9.51 0.31
N GLN A 104 3.05 9.89 1.35
CA GLN A 104 4.06 10.96 1.25
C GLN A 104 5.19 10.62 0.27
N MET A 105 5.57 9.34 0.16
CA MET A 105 6.58 8.91 -0.82
C MET A 105 6.07 9.05 -2.25
N LEU A 106 4.78 8.79 -2.48
CA LEU A 106 4.15 8.95 -3.80
C LEU A 106 3.99 10.42 -4.17
N GLU A 107 3.51 11.26 -3.25
CA GLU A 107 3.39 12.71 -3.49
C GLU A 107 4.76 13.33 -3.80
N ARG A 108 5.81 12.97 -3.04
CA ARG A 108 7.17 13.41 -3.33
C ARG A 108 7.66 12.97 -4.71
N TRP A 109 7.34 11.75 -5.12
CA TRP A 109 7.67 11.28 -6.47
C TRP A 109 6.95 12.10 -7.55
N TYR A 110 5.66 12.41 -7.37
CA TYR A 110 4.92 13.27 -8.31
C TYR A 110 5.51 14.68 -8.40
N ASP A 111 5.92 15.27 -7.27
CA ASP A 111 6.59 16.57 -7.23
C ASP A 111 7.93 16.54 -7.96
N GLU A 112 8.71 15.46 -7.79
CA GLU A 112 9.96 15.25 -8.53
C GLU A 112 9.71 15.11 -10.04
N MET A 113 8.63 14.44 -10.46
CA MET A 113 8.29 14.37 -11.88
C MET A 113 7.95 15.75 -12.46
N LEU A 114 7.16 16.55 -11.75
CA LEU A 114 6.86 17.92 -12.17
C LEU A 114 8.14 18.78 -12.23
N SER A 115 9.03 18.63 -11.25
CA SER A 115 10.30 19.36 -11.18
C SER A 115 11.29 18.93 -12.27
N ALA A 116 11.24 17.67 -12.71
CA ALA A 116 12.04 17.15 -13.82
C ALA A 116 11.53 17.57 -15.21
N GLY A 117 10.44 18.34 -15.27
CA GLY A 117 9.89 18.87 -16.53
C GLY A 117 8.90 17.96 -17.24
N TYR A 118 8.42 16.89 -16.59
CA TYR A 118 7.34 16.09 -17.16
C TYR A 118 6.04 16.89 -17.21
N GLU A 119 5.26 16.71 -18.29
CA GLU A 119 3.98 17.38 -18.39
C GLU A 119 3.02 16.99 -17.26
N ARG A 120 2.25 17.96 -16.76
CA ARG A 120 1.22 17.74 -15.74
C ARG A 120 0.20 16.69 -16.17
N SER A 121 -0.15 16.65 -17.46
CA SER A 121 -1.02 15.64 -18.07
C SER A 121 -0.50 14.21 -17.84
N THR A 122 0.81 14.02 -17.97
CA THR A 122 1.50 12.74 -17.74
C THR A 122 1.49 12.37 -16.26
N VAL A 123 1.79 13.32 -15.37
CA VAL A 123 1.81 13.07 -13.92
C VAL A 123 0.41 12.71 -13.39
N VAL A 124 -0.63 13.43 -13.83
CA VAL A 124 -2.03 13.13 -13.45
C VAL A 124 -2.44 11.73 -13.92
N ARG A 125 -2.03 11.35 -15.13
CA ARG A 125 -2.34 10.03 -15.68
C ARG A 125 -1.68 8.89 -14.91
N ILE A 126 -0.50 9.10 -14.32
CA ILE A 126 0.19 8.12 -13.48
C ILE A 126 -0.45 8.03 -12.09
N ARG A 127 -0.98 9.14 -11.58
CA ARG A 127 -1.64 9.21 -10.27
C ARG A 127 -3.02 8.54 -10.23
N THR A 128 -3.72 8.49 -11.36
CA THR A 128 -5.12 8.07 -11.47
C THR A 128 -5.25 6.60 -11.85
#